data_AF-A0AAX2RK94-F1
#
_entry.id   AF-A0AAX2RK94-F1
#
_cell.length_a   1.000
_cell.length_b   1.000
_cell.length_c   1.000
_cell.angle_alpha   90.00
_cell.angle_beta   90.00
_cell.angle_gamma   90.00
#
_symmetry.space_group_name_H-M   'P 1'
#
loop_
_entity.id
_entity.type
_entity.pdbx_description
1 polymer ?
#
loop_
_entity_poly.entity_id
_entity_poly.type
_entity_poly.pdbx_seq_one_letter_code
_entity_poly.pdbx_strand_id
1 'polypeptide(L)'
;MKILLDLGDLDAIADDDEVLSIVRNVVANTHQLDNGELLHIESVTAEVVESASSSKPARSFLTWIKQQAKRDDPVGDLARDVRRDANAPNGRVSKTGWLGYLRASSASSGAIDAFREAWDEFSSQRS
;
A
#
# COMPACT_ATOMS: atom_id res chain seq x y z
N MET A 1 -4.90 -30.57 -9.76
CA MET A 1 -3.89 -29.69 -10.36
C MET A 1 -3.84 -28.43 -9.52
N LYS A 2 -2.67 -28.03 -9.03
CA LYS A 2 -2.51 -26.75 -8.31
C LYS A 2 -1.85 -25.78 -9.28
N ILE A 3 -2.50 -24.66 -9.56
CA ILE A 3 -1.94 -23.58 -10.37
C ILE A 3 -1.42 -22.55 -9.38
N LEU A 4 -0.11 -22.27 -9.46
CA LEU A 4 0.52 -21.18 -8.73
C LEU A 4 0.58 -19.98 -9.68
N LEU A 5 -0.11 -18.91 -9.31
CA LEU A 5 -0.03 -17.63 -10.01
C LEU A 5 0.97 -16.75 -9.25
N ASP A 6 2.11 -16.50 -9.87
CA ASP A 6 3.06 -15.50 -9.39
C ASP A 6 2.55 -14.12 -9.80
N LEU A 7 2.15 -13.31 -8.83
CA LEU A 7 1.60 -11.98 -9.05
C LEU A 7 2.68 -10.88 -8.89
N GLY A 8 3.95 -11.25 -8.72
CA GLY A 8 5.04 -10.33 -8.45
C GLY A 8 4.92 -9.62 -7.09
N ASP A 9 5.73 -8.58 -6.88
CA ASP A 9 5.71 -7.76 -5.67
C ASP A 9 4.47 -6.85 -5.63
N LEU A 10 3.36 -7.39 -5.14
CA LEU A 10 2.10 -6.66 -4.94
C LEU A 10 2.16 -5.62 -3.79
N ASP A 11 3.16 -5.73 -2.90
CA ASP A 11 3.38 -4.81 -1.76
C ASP A 11 3.56 -3.35 -2.19
N ALA A 12 3.95 -3.12 -3.45
CA ALA A 12 4.19 -1.78 -3.99
C ALA A 12 2.95 -1.11 -4.61
N ILE A 13 1.89 -1.87 -4.92
CA ILE A 13 0.96 -1.46 -5.98
C ILE A 13 -0.50 -1.28 -5.54
N ALA A 14 -1.01 -2.02 -4.55
CA ALA A 14 -2.47 -2.11 -4.42
C ALA A 14 -3.00 -2.28 -2.99
N ASP A 15 -4.18 -1.73 -2.70
CA ASP A 15 -4.97 -2.12 -1.54
C ASP A 15 -5.54 -3.55 -1.70
N ASP A 16 -6.10 -4.13 -0.63
CA ASP A 16 -6.65 -5.49 -0.66
C ASP A 16 -7.74 -5.65 -1.75
N ASP A 17 -8.53 -4.60 -2.04
CA ASP A 17 -9.59 -4.60 -3.06
C ASP A 17 -9.03 -4.50 -4.50
N GLU A 18 -7.93 -3.78 -4.70
CA GLU A 18 -7.22 -3.65 -5.97
C GLU A 18 -6.41 -4.92 -6.25
N VAL A 19 -5.78 -5.53 -5.24
CA VAL A 19 -5.20 -6.88 -5.33
C VAL A 19 -6.29 -7.89 -5.68
N LEU A 20 -7.43 -7.85 -5.00
CA LEU A 20 -8.57 -8.72 -5.31
C LEU A 20 -9.12 -8.48 -6.73
N SER A 21 -9.12 -7.24 -7.21
CA SER A 21 -9.55 -6.89 -8.57
C SER A 21 -8.56 -7.37 -9.62
N ILE A 22 -7.26 -7.27 -9.36
CA ILE A 22 -6.19 -7.82 -10.21
C ILE A 22 -6.31 -9.34 -10.24
N VAL A 23 -6.44 -9.99 -9.08
CA VAL A 23 -6.63 -11.45 -8.99
C VAL A 23 -7.88 -11.86 -9.77
N ARG A 24 -9.01 -11.18 -9.60
CA ARG A 24 -10.24 -11.47 -10.36
C ARG A 24 -10.04 -11.30 -11.86
N ASN A 25 -9.38 -10.23 -12.31
CA ASN A 25 -9.11 -10.00 -13.73
C ASN A 25 -8.14 -11.02 -14.33
N VAL A 26 -7.06 -11.35 -13.63
CA VAL A 26 -6.09 -12.37 -14.08
C VAL A 26 -6.80 -13.71 -14.21
N VAL A 27 -7.67 -14.06 -13.28
CA VAL A 27 -8.34 -15.36 -13.29
C VAL A 27 -9.51 -15.42 -14.28
N ALA A 28 -10.29 -14.35 -14.46
CA ALA A 28 -11.48 -14.35 -15.30
C ALA A 28 -11.20 -14.51 -16.81
N ASN A 29 -9.93 -14.44 -17.21
CA ASN A 29 -9.52 -14.59 -18.59
C ASN A 29 -9.13 -16.03 -18.94
N THR A 30 -9.35 -16.40 -20.20
CA THR A 30 -8.87 -17.68 -20.73
C THR A 30 -7.37 -17.59 -20.98
N HIS A 31 -6.61 -18.53 -20.43
CA HIS A 31 -5.16 -18.56 -20.61
C HIS A 31 -4.78 -19.66 -21.57
N GLN A 32 -3.91 -19.35 -22.54
CA GLN A 32 -3.32 -20.36 -23.39
C GLN A 32 -2.04 -20.88 -22.73
N LEU A 33 -1.96 -22.19 -22.57
CA LEU A 33 -0.79 -22.89 -22.05
C LEU A 33 0.25 -23.06 -23.17
N ASP A 34 1.50 -23.32 -22.80
CA ASP A 34 2.61 -23.53 -23.75
C ASP A 34 2.39 -24.71 -24.71
N ASN A 35 1.53 -25.67 -24.31
CA ASN A 35 1.13 -26.80 -25.13
C ASN A 35 -0.05 -26.49 -26.08
N GLY A 36 -0.52 -25.24 -26.10
CA GLY A 36 -1.62 -24.75 -26.94
C GLY A 36 -3.03 -24.97 -26.37
N GLU A 37 -3.17 -25.65 -25.22
CA GLU A 37 -4.46 -25.87 -24.57
C GLU A 37 -4.96 -24.60 -23.87
N LEU A 38 -6.28 -24.45 -23.79
CA LEU A 38 -6.92 -23.33 -23.11
C LEU A 38 -7.31 -23.73 -21.68
N LEU A 39 -6.82 -22.98 -20.71
CA LEU A 39 -7.24 -23.07 -19.31
C LEU A 39 -8.45 -22.15 -19.10
N HIS A 40 -9.61 -22.76 -18.83
CA HIS A 40 -10.83 -22.06 -18.45
C HIS A 40 -11.01 -22.14 -16.93
N ILE A 41 -11.02 -20.99 -16.25
CA ILE A 41 -11.21 -20.92 -14.81
C ILE A 41 -12.66 -20.50 -14.51
N GLU A 42 -13.49 -21.46 -14.10
CA GLU A 42 -14.95 -21.26 -13.92
C GLU A 42 -15.29 -20.35 -12.73
N SER A 43 -14.52 -20.42 -11.65
CA SER A 43 -14.63 -19.52 -10.50
C SER A 43 -13.35 -19.53 -9.67
N VAL A 44 -13.05 -18.42 -8.99
CA VAL A 44 -11.98 -18.34 -7.97
C VAL A 44 -12.53 -17.79 -6.68
N THR A 45 -12.15 -18.47 -5.60
CA THR A 45 -12.28 -17.96 -4.24
C THR A 45 -10.89 -17.50 -3.83
N ALA A 46 -10.67 -16.18 -3.78
CA ALA A 46 -9.46 -15.59 -3.25
C ALA A 46 -9.79 -14.99 -1.89
N GLU A 47 -9.17 -15.51 -0.84
CA GLU A 47 -9.23 -14.92 0.50
C GLU A 47 -7.91 -14.20 0.73
N VAL A 48 -7.98 -12.89 0.98
CA VAL A 48 -6.85 -12.17 1.58
C VAL A 48 -6.79 -12.64 3.02
N VAL A 49 -5.92 -13.62 3.29
CA VAL A 49 -5.54 -13.96 4.66
C VAL A 49 -4.82 -12.72 5.18
N GLU A 50 -5.34 -12.07 6.22
CA GLU A 50 -4.76 -10.84 6.79
C GLU A 50 -3.24 -10.95 6.87
N SER A 51 -2.55 -10.33 5.92
CA SER A 51 -1.11 -10.14 6.03
C SER A 51 -0.91 -9.20 7.21
N ALA A 52 0.01 -9.54 8.12
CA ALA A 52 0.33 -8.75 9.31
C ALA A 52 0.64 -7.25 9.01
N SER A 53 0.84 -6.91 7.73
CA SER A 53 1.01 -5.57 7.16
C SER A 53 -0.26 -4.70 7.08
N SER A 54 -1.49 -5.24 7.20
CA SER A 54 -2.74 -4.46 7.21
C SER A 54 -3.13 -3.93 8.61
N SER A 55 -2.34 -4.23 9.66
CA SER A 55 -2.68 -3.80 11.01
C SER A 55 -2.72 -2.28 11.14
N LYS A 56 -3.94 -1.73 11.33
CA LYS A 56 -4.14 -0.33 11.70
C LYS A 56 -3.15 0.02 12.82
N PRO A 57 -2.31 1.05 12.65
CA PRO A 57 -1.24 1.26 13.59
C PRO A 57 -1.80 1.61 14.97
N ALA A 58 -1.23 1.02 16.02
CA ALA A 58 -1.68 1.23 17.40
C ALA A 58 -1.56 2.72 17.81
N ARG A 59 -0.59 3.42 17.22
CA ARG A 59 -0.40 4.88 17.28
C ARG A 59 -0.75 5.50 15.94
N SER A 60 -1.18 6.76 15.94
CA SER A 60 -1.46 7.49 14.70
C SER A 60 -0.15 7.88 14.01
N PHE A 61 0.00 7.52 12.74
CA PHE A 61 1.12 8.00 11.91
C PHE A 61 1.15 9.53 11.85
N LEU A 62 -0.02 10.19 11.79
CA LEU A 62 -0.13 11.65 11.83
C LEU A 62 0.57 12.26 13.05
N THR A 63 0.38 11.65 14.22
CA THR A 63 0.99 12.13 15.47
C THR A 63 2.50 11.93 15.44
N TRP A 64 2.98 10.81 14.90
CA TRP A 64 4.40 10.52 14.80
C TRP A 64 5.11 11.40 13.77
N ILE A 65 4.58 11.53 12.55
CA ILE A 65 5.21 12.31 11.48
C ILE A 65 5.31 13.78 11.84
N LYS A 66 4.32 14.33 12.56
CA LYS A 66 4.37 15.73 13.07
C LYS A 66 5.55 16.00 14.00
N GLN A 67 6.09 14.99 14.68
CA GLN A 67 7.27 15.12 15.54
C GLN A 67 8.57 15.20 14.73
N GLN A 68 8.57 14.70 13.49
CA GLN A 68 9.73 14.70 12.60
C GLN A 68 9.96 16.05 11.90
N ALA A 69 9.09 17.05 12.10
CA ALA A 69 9.13 18.34 11.39
C ALA A 69 10.38 19.21 11.64
N LYS A 70 11.27 18.81 12.55
CA LYS A 70 12.57 19.48 12.81
C LYS A 70 13.74 18.86 12.05
N ARG A 71 13.53 17.75 11.33
CA ARG A 71 14.58 17.13 10.51
C ARG A 71 14.85 17.98 9.27
N ASP A 72 16.10 17.94 8.83
CA ASP A 72 16.60 18.60 7.61
C ASP A 72 16.87 17.54 6.53
N ASP A 73 15.84 16.75 6.27
CA ASP A 73 15.82 15.66 5.30
C ASP A 73 14.43 15.62 4.62
N PRO A 74 14.24 14.81 3.56
CA PRO A 74 12.96 14.72 2.87
C PRO A 74 11.79 14.31 3.78
N VAL A 75 12.04 13.51 4.83
CA VAL A 75 11.03 13.15 5.85
C VAL A 75 10.62 14.38 6.68
N GLY A 76 11.58 15.24 7.05
CA GLY A 76 11.34 16.51 7.74
C GLY A 76 10.58 17.54 6.89
N ASP A 77 10.85 17.57 5.59
CA ASP A 77 10.08 18.36 4.62
C ASP A 77 8.62 17.89 4.56
N LEU A 78 8.39 16.59 4.34
CA LEU A 78 7.07 15.97 4.37
C LEU A 78 6.35 16.24 5.69
N ALA A 79 7.05 16.14 6.82
CA ALA A 79 6.49 16.40 8.13
C ALA A 79 6.04 17.86 8.32
N ARG A 80 6.77 18.82 7.73
CA ARG A 80 6.36 20.24 7.74
C ARG A 80 5.13 20.47 6.89
N ASP A 81 5.03 19.82 5.74
CA ASP A 81 3.88 19.91 4.84
C ASP A 81 2.64 19.31 5.49
N VAL A 82 2.73 18.08 5.98
CA VAL A 82 1.64 17.39 6.70
C VAL A 82 1.21 18.15 7.96
N ARG A 83 2.12 18.87 8.62
CA ARG A 83 1.78 19.70 9.79
C ARG A 83 0.96 20.93 9.41
N ARG A 84 1.19 21.50 8.22
CA ARG A 84 0.45 22.66 7.69
C ARG A 84 -0.86 22.25 7.02
N ASP A 85 -0.97 21.00 6.62
CA ASP A 85 -2.14 20.42 5.99
C ASP A 85 -3.22 20.02 7.01
N ALA A 86 -4.31 20.78 7.03
CA ALA A 86 -5.46 20.51 7.89
C ALA A 86 -6.30 19.30 7.42
N ASN A 87 -6.17 18.91 6.14
CA ASN A 87 -6.91 17.80 5.54
C ASN A 87 -6.12 16.47 5.61
N ALA A 88 -4.92 16.50 6.18
CA ALA A 88 -4.10 15.32 6.37
C ALA A 88 -4.89 14.21 7.10
N PRO A 89 -4.81 12.94 6.63
CA PRO A 89 -5.54 11.83 7.22
C PRO A 89 -5.29 11.71 8.73
N ASN A 90 -6.36 11.76 9.52
CA ASN A 90 -6.30 11.70 10.97
C ASN A 90 -6.65 10.30 11.50
N GLY A 91 -6.20 9.99 12.72
CA GLY A 91 -6.48 8.70 13.36
C GLY A 91 -5.57 7.56 12.90
N ARG A 92 -6.11 6.33 12.85
CA ARG A 92 -5.39 5.08 12.57
C ARG A 92 -5.59 4.65 11.13
N VAL A 93 -5.11 5.48 10.22
CA VAL A 93 -5.11 5.22 8.77
C VAL A 93 -3.93 4.30 8.43
N SER A 94 -4.15 3.36 7.51
CA SER A 94 -3.12 2.43 7.02
C SER A 94 -2.09 3.15 6.13
N LYS A 95 -0.97 2.47 5.81
CA LYS A 95 0.06 2.96 4.87
C LYS A 95 -0.58 3.35 3.54
N THR A 96 -1.47 2.48 3.05
CA THR A 96 -2.20 2.63 1.79
C THR A 96 -3.15 3.81 1.82
N GLY A 97 -3.92 4.02 2.89
CA GLY A 97 -4.82 5.17 3.01
C GLY A 97 -4.07 6.51 3.00
N TRP A 98 -2.87 6.55 3.60
CA TRP A 98 -1.97 7.70 3.51
C TRP A 98 -1.38 7.88 2.11
N LEU A 99 -0.96 6.80 1.46
CA LEU A 99 -0.42 6.84 0.10
C LEU A 99 -1.48 7.31 -0.91
N GLY A 100 -2.72 6.83 -0.77
CA GLY A 100 -3.88 7.24 -1.56
C GLY A 100 -4.18 8.72 -1.38
N TYR A 101 -4.13 9.23 -0.14
CA TYR A 101 -4.24 10.66 0.12
C TYR A 101 -3.15 11.48 -0.58
N LEU A 102 -1.88 11.08 -0.44
CA LEU A 102 -0.77 11.79 -1.07
C LEU A 102 -0.89 11.79 -2.61
N ARG A 103 -1.28 10.66 -3.21
CA ARG A 103 -1.54 10.57 -4.65
C ARG A 103 -2.71 11.46 -5.08
N ALA A 104 -3.81 11.46 -4.34
CA ALA A 104 -4.98 12.31 -4.62
C ALA A 104 -4.64 13.81 -4.49
N SER A 105 -3.79 14.17 -3.55
CA SER A 105 -3.25 15.51 -3.37
C SER A 105 -2.15 15.89 -4.39
N SER A 106 -1.90 15.05 -5.40
CA SER A 106 -0.85 15.24 -6.41
C SER A 106 0.55 15.45 -5.81
N ALA A 107 0.86 14.71 -4.74
CA ALA A 107 2.18 14.75 -4.11
C ALA A 107 3.27 14.36 -5.12
N SER A 108 4.43 15.02 -5.03
CA SER A 108 5.58 14.71 -5.88
C SER A 108 6.12 13.31 -5.59
N SER A 109 6.84 12.73 -6.55
CA SER A 109 7.54 11.45 -6.36
C SER A 109 8.47 11.49 -5.14
N GLY A 110 9.19 12.59 -4.94
CA GLY A 110 10.05 12.78 -3.76
C GLY A 110 9.27 12.77 -2.44
N ALA A 111 8.05 13.32 -2.39
CA ALA A 111 7.21 13.26 -1.21
C ALA A 111 6.66 11.84 -0.95
N ILE A 112 6.39 11.07 -2.02
CA ILE A 112 5.97 9.67 -1.91
C ILE A 112 7.12 8.80 -1.39
N ASP A 113 8.35 9.02 -1.86
CA ASP A 113 9.52 8.27 -1.40
C ASP A 113 9.87 8.64 0.05
N ALA A 114 9.84 9.92 0.41
CA ALA A 114 9.97 10.36 1.79
C ALA A 114 8.89 9.76 2.70
N PHE A 115 7.65 9.61 2.19
CA PHE A 115 6.58 8.95 2.94
C PHE A 115 6.86 7.46 3.17
N ARG A 116 7.38 6.75 2.17
CA ARG A 116 7.74 5.34 2.30
C ARG A 116 8.81 5.14 3.38
N GLU A 117 9.87 5.93 3.33
CA GLU A 117 10.94 5.94 4.33
C GLU A 117 10.39 6.25 5.74
N ALA A 118 9.60 7.31 5.86
CA ALA A 118 8.98 7.71 7.12
C ALA A 118 8.06 6.62 7.70
N TRP A 119 7.32 5.92 6.84
CA TRP A 119 6.45 4.83 7.27
C TRP A 119 7.24 3.62 7.77
N ASP A 120 8.34 3.29 7.11
CA ASP A 120 9.18 2.17 7.49
C ASP A 120 9.86 2.45 8.85
N GLU A 121 10.36 3.67 9.08
CA GLU A 121 10.83 4.13 10.39
C GLU A 121 9.73 4.01 11.47
N PHE A 122 8.52 4.50 11.17
CA PHE A 122 7.39 4.45 12.09
C PHE A 122 6.98 3.02 12.46
N SER A 123 6.97 2.11 11.49
CA SER A 123 6.65 0.70 11.72
C SER A 123 7.74 -0.03 12.51
N SER A 124 9.01 0.33 12.30
CA SER A 124 10.16 -0.25 13.00
C SER A 124 10.24 0.18 14.47
N GLN A 125 9.73 1.36 14.81
CA GLN A 125 9.63 1.86 16.18
C GLN A 125 8.50 1.21 17.02
N ARG A 126 7.79 0.19 16.49
CA ARG A 126 6.81 -0.61 17.24
C ARG A 126 7.42 -1.81 18.00
N SER A 127 8.76 -1.93 18.07
CA SER A 127 9.46 -2.90 18.93
C SER A 127 9.34 -2.59 20.43
#